data_AF-A0A3B4ZSW8-F1
#
_entry.id   AF-A0A3B4ZSW8-F1
#
_cell.length_a   1.000
_cell.length_b   1.000
_cell.length_c   1.000
_cell.angle_alpha   90.00
_cell.angle_beta   90.00
_cell.angle_gamma   90.00
#
_symmetry.space_group_name_H-M   'P 1'
#
loop_
_entity.id
_entity.type
_entity.pdbx_description
1 polymer ?
#
loop_
_entity_poly.entity_id
_entity_poly.type
_entity_poly.pdbx_seq_one_letter_code
_entity_poly.pdbx_strand_id
1 'polypeptide(L)'
;MHPTMNFTFIAAVSLCWISVLGSESQTKEVKPGEDVTLRCSNISKSECVTFWFRLDNRATVDCISVMIRSSGKPTYYDGFKGGKFEMSSNISTISLKIKQVDSSDSGQYFCGFYESPRLLFSVTHLKVAENSDGVAKLMCFILAGFTVLLFLVIVELHCLTFICFSLLLNLGSDDQNYATVTFRPKVRRREQETNVIYAATR
;
A
#
# COMPACT_ATOMS: atom_id res chain seq x y z
N MET A 1 -20.12 27.98 -20.65
CA MET A 1 -20.59 26.59 -20.49
C MET A 1 -19.36 25.70 -20.67
N HIS A 2 -18.78 24.98 -19.72
CA HIS A 2 -19.28 24.28 -18.53
C HIS A 2 -18.13 24.13 -17.51
N PRO A 3 -18.26 24.62 -16.26
CA PRO A 3 -17.49 24.12 -15.11
C PRO A 3 -18.32 23.21 -14.19
N THR A 4 -19.55 22.85 -14.58
CA THR A 4 -20.52 22.19 -13.67
C THR A 4 -20.26 20.70 -13.41
N MET A 5 -19.46 20.03 -14.24
CA MET A 5 -19.24 18.58 -14.11
C MET A 5 -18.24 18.24 -13.00
N ASN A 6 -17.23 19.08 -12.75
CA ASN A 6 -16.29 18.89 -11.64
C ASN A 6 -16.93 19.18 -10.28
N PHE A 7 -17.81 20.17 -10.22
CA PHE A 7 -18.44 20.57 -8.96
C PHE A 7 -19.45 19.53 -8.46
N THR A 8 -20.20 18.92 -9.38
CA THR A 8 -21.14 17.83 -9.07
C THR A 8 -20.41 16.55 -8.67
N PHE A 9 -19.28 16.23 -9.29
CA PHE A 9 -18.43 15.10 -8.88
C PHE A 9 -17.81 15.30 -7.49
N ILE A 10 -17.26 16.49 -7.20
CA ILE A 10 -16.67 16.80 -5.89
C ILE A 10 -17.75 16.79 -4.80
N ALA A 11 -18.94 17.32 -5.08
CA ALA A 11 -20.09 17.25 -4.18
C ALA A 11 -20.57 15.80 -3.96
N ALA A 12 -20.57 14.95 -5.00
CA ALA A 12 -20.93 13.54 -4.86
C ALA A 12 -19.90 12.78 -4.02
N VAL A 13 -18.61 13.03 -4.22
CA VAL A 13 -17.52 12.41 -3.44
C VAL A 13 -17.55 12.87 -1.98
N SER A 14 -17.82 14.15 -1.72
CA SER A 14 -17.95 14.67 -0.35
C SER A 14 -19.22 14.20 0.36
N LEU A 15 -20.35 14.10 -0.36
CA LEU A 15 -21.60 13.51 0.16
C LEU A 15 -21.45 11.99 0.41
N CYS A 16 -20.62 11.31 -0.39
CA CYS A 16 -20.28 9.89 -0.18
C CYS A 16 -19.41 9.67 1.05
N TRP A 17 -18.59 10.65 1.46
CA TRP A 17 -17.85 10.62 2.73
C TRP A 17 -18.75 10.88 3.95
N ILE A 18 -19.73 11.77 3.83
CA ILE A 18 -20.63 12.12 4.94
C ILE A 18 -21.63 10.99 5.24
N SER A 19 -22.07 10.25 4.20
CA SER A 19 -22.99 9.12 4.36
C SER A 19 -22.36 7.89 5.06
N VAL A 20 -21.02 7.81 5.10
CA VAL A 20 -20.28 6.77 5.84
C VAL A 20 -20.21 7.07 7.35
N LEU A 21 -20.48 8.30 7.78
CA LEU A 21 -20.39 8.71 9.19
C LEU A 21 -21.60 8.32 10.06
N GLY A 22 -22.65 7.76 9.46
CA GLY A 22 -24.00 7.69 10.06
C GLY A 22 -24.47 6.33 10.57
N SER A 23 -23.58 5.37 10.85
CA SER A 23 -23.97 4.14 11.53
C SER A 23 -23.14 3.96 12.80
N GLU A 24 -23.83 4.02 13.96
CA GLU A 24 -23.29 3.71 15.27
C GLU A 24 -23.00 2.19 15.36
N SER A 25 -22.06 1.71 14.54
CA SER A 25 -21.57 0.35 14.61
C SER A 25 -20.48 0.30 15.68
N GLN A 26 -20.71 -0.50 16.72
CA GLN A 26 -19.71 -0.69 17.75
C GLN A 26 -18.55 -1.50 17.14
N THR A 27 -17.44 -0.82 16.83
CA THR A 27 -16.22 -1.50 16.36
C THR A 27 -15.40 -1.96 17.57
N LYS A 28 -14.99 -3.22 17.56
CA LYS A 28 -14.14 -3.82 18.59
C LYS A 28 -12.89 -4.38 17.94
N GLU A 29 -11.74 -3.85 18.34
CA GLU A 29 -10.44 -4.31 17.86
C GLU A 29 -9.81 -5.29 18.86
N VAL A 30 -9.15 -6.33 18.36
CA VAL A 30 -8.48 -7.37 19.16
C VAL A 30 -7.22 -7.86 18.46
N LYS A 31 -6.21 -8.31 19.21
CA LYS A 31 -5.01 -8.91 18.61
C LYS A 31 -5.23 -10.40 18.32
N PRO A 32 -4.53 -10.98 17.34
CA PRO A 32 -4.56 -12.41 17.10
C PRO A 32 -4.14 -13.21 18.35
N GLY A 33 -4.83 -14.32 18.61
CA GLY A 33 -4.58 -15.22 19.72
C GLY A 33 -5.22 -14.80 21.05
N GLU A 34 -5.77 -13.59 21.15
CA GLU A 34 -6.52 -13.15 22.34
C GLU A 34 -7.97 -13.67 22.33
N ASP A 35 -8.60 -13.73 23.49
CA ASP A 35 -10.03 -13.99 23.63
C ASP A 35 -10.81 -12.67 23.57
N VAL A 36 -11.96 -12.66 22.90
CA VAL A 36 -12.86 -11.49 22.87
C VAL A 36 -14.28 -11.87 23.27
N THR A 37 -14.94 -11.01 24.04
CA THR A 37 -16.37 -11.15 24.34
C THR A 37 -17.17 -10.04 23.67
N LEU A 38 -18.06 -10.40 22.75
CA LEU A 38 -19.06 -9.51 22.17
C LEU A 38 -20.31 -9.53 23.04
N ARG A 39 -21.02 -8.40 23.15
CA ARG A 39 -22.14 -8.27 24.08
C ARG A 39 -23.21 -7.34 23.55
N CYS A 40 -24.46 -7.73 23.76
CA CYS A 40 -25.62 -6.92 23.48
C CYS A 40 -26.52 -6.87 24.71
N SER A 41 -26.90 -5.66 25.12
CA SER A 41 -27.49 -5.41 26.44
C SER A 41 -28.70 -4.50 26.35
N ASN A 42 -29.64 -4.68 27.27
CA ASN A 42 -30.82 -3.83 27.45
C ASN A 42 -31.73 -3.72 26.22
N ILE A 43 -31.66 -4.71 25.32
CA ILE A 43 -32.48 -4.75 24.11
C ILE A 43 -33.87 -5.31 24.45
N SER A 44 -33.93 -6.42 25.21
CA SER A 44 -35.16 -6.98 25.74
C SER A 44 -35.21 -6.91 27.27
N LYS A 45 -36.42 -6.91 27.84
CA LYS A 45 -36.70 -6.98 29.29
C LYS A 45 -37.35 -8.30 29.71
N SER A 46 -37.66 -9.18 28.75
CA SER A 46 -38.36 -10.44 28.94
C SER A 46 -37.51 -11.63 28.49
N GLU A 47 -37.78 -12.81 29.06
CA GLU A 47 -37.13 -14.04 28.60
C GLU A 47 -37.66 -14.41 27.22
N CYS A 48 -36.76 -14.53 26.25
CA CYS A 48 -37.07 -14.68 24.83
C CYS A 48 -36.02 -15.56 24.15
N VAL A 49 -36.30 -15.97 22.92
CA VAL A 49 -35.30 -16.64 22.08
C VAL A 49 -34.21 -15.62 21.74
N THR A 50 -32.96 -15.97 22.01
CA THR A 50 -31.81 -15.12 21.72
C THR A 50 -30.86 -15.82 20.75
N PHE A 51 -30.14 -15.04 19.96
CA PHE A 51 -29.33 -15.59 18.87
C PHE A 51 -28.07 -14.77 18.61
N TRP A 52 -27.10 -15.44 17.98
CA TRP A 52 -25.94 -14.84 17.34
C TRP A 52 -25.86 -15.28 15.88
N PHE A 53 -25.69 -14.32 14.99
CA PHE A 53 -25.33 -14.53 13.59
C PHE A 53 -24.01 -13.85 13.27
N ARG A 54 -23.34 -14.37 12.26
CA ARG A 54 -22.13 -13.80 11.69
C ARG A 54 -22.40 -13.48 10.23
N LEU A 55 -22.04 -12.27 9.80
CA LEU A 55 -21.90 -11.93 8.40
C LEU A 55 -20.42 -11.96 8.05
N ASP A 56 -20.05 -12.87 7.16
CA ASP A 56 -18.69 -13.03 6.69
C ASP A 56 -18.40 -12.17 5.44
N ASN A 57 -17.14 -12.20 4.98
CA ASN A 57 -16.70 -11.43 3.81
C ASN A 57 -17.32 -11.90 2.48
N ARG A 58 -18.02 -13.04 2.47
CA ARG A 58 -18.73 -13.56 1.28
C ARG A 58 -20.19 -13.08 1.24
N ALA A 59 -20.57 -12.18 2.14
CA ALA A 59 -21.95 -11.72 2.33
C ALA A 59 -22.92 -12.85 2.70
N THR A 60 -22.41 -13.93 3.30
CA THR A 60 -23.23 -15.01 3.83
C THR A 60 -23.48 -14.80 5.32
N VAL A 61 -24.74 -14.99 5.73
CA VAL A 61 -25.16 -14.89 7.13
C VAL A 61 -25.24 -16.28 7.71
N ASP A 62 -24.33 -16.59 8.62
CA ASP A 62 -24.29 -17.86 9.32
C ASP A 62 -24.87 -17.73 10.72
N CYS A 63 -25.74 -18.66 11.11
CA CYS A 63 -26.19 -18.74 12.50
C CYS A 63 -25.05 -19.35 13.33
N ILE A 64 -24.58 -18.63 14.34
CA ILE A 64 -23.57 -19.16 15.28
C ILE A 64 -24.28 -20.04 16.30
N SER A 65 -25.26 -19.45 16.99
CA SER A 65 -25.96 -20.10 18.08
C SER A 65 -27.31 -19.48 18.40
N VAL A 66 -28.20 -20.30 18.96
CA VAL A 66 -29.53 -19.91 19.44
C VAL A 66 -29.75 -20.45 20.85
N MET A 67 -30.41 -19.67 21.69
CA MET A 67 -30.82 -20.07 23.04
C MET A 67 -32.28 -19.67 23.27
N ILE A 68 -33.12 -20.63 23.64
CA ILE A 68 -34.58 -20.40 23.75
C ILE A 68 -34.97 -19.62 25.01
N ARG A 69 -34.19 -19.80 26.09
CA ARG A 69 -34.41 -19.24 27.42
C ARG A 69 -33.07 -18.84 28.03
N SER A 70 -33.01 -17.79 28.83
CA SER A 70 -31.72 -17.28 29.37
C SER A 70 -31.03 -18.29 30.28
N SER A 71 -31.81 -19.15 30.94
CA SER A 71 -31.34 -20.27 31.77
C SER A 71 -31.03 -21.55 30.98
N GLY A 72 -31.31 -21.57 29.68
CA GLY A 72 -31.16 -22.74 28.81
C GLY A 72 -29.72 -22.96 28.33
N LYS A 73 -29.52 -24.08 27.62
CA LYS A 73 -28.25 -24.35 26.93
C LYS A 73 -28.29 -23.77 25.51
N PRO A 74 -27.20 -23.16 25.03
CA PRO A 74 -27.11 -22.71 23.65
C PRO A 74 -27.00 -23.91 22.70
N THR A 75 -27.67 -23.80 21.55
CA THR A 75 -27.52 -24.72 20.42
C THR A 75 -26.60 -24.07 19.40
N TYR A 76 -25.53 -24.75 19.00
CA TYR A 76 -24.57 -24.27 18.00
C TYR A 76 -24.78 -24.96 16.65
N TYR A 77 -24.64 -24.20 15.57
CA TYR A 77 -24.75 -24.71 14.20
C TYR A 77 -23.38 -25.14 13.65
N ASP A 78 -23.40 -25.80 12.50
CA ASP A 78 -22.19 -26.32 11.85
C ASP A 78 -21.19 -25.19 11.56
N GLY A 79 -19.89 -25.49 11.70
CA GLY A 79 -18.81 -24.49 11.63
C GLY A 79 -18.54 -23.75 12.95
N PHE A 80 -19.50 -23.72 13.88
CA PHE A 80 -19.35 -23.06 15.20
C PHE A 80 -19.33 -24.04 16.38
N LYS A 81 -19.54 -25.33 16.11
CA LYS A 81 -19.32 -26.42 17.07
C LYS A 81 -17.80 -26.56 17.33
N GLY A 82 -17.41 -26.76 18.58
CA GLY A 82 -16.00 -26.97 18.95
C GLY A 82 -15.45 -26.07 20.06
N GLY A 83 -16.30 -25.23 20.68
CA GLY A 83 -15.93 -24.49 21.90
C GLY A 83 -15.06 -23.25 21.70
N LYS A 84 -14.73 -22.90 20.44
CA LYS A 84 -14.18 -21.58 20.08
C LYS A 84 -15.19 -20.46 20.39
N PHE A 85 -16.46 -20.70 20.06
CA PHE A 85 -17.58 -19.81 20.30
C PHE A 85 -18.36 -20.26 21.52
N GLU A 86 -18.49 -19.38 22.51
CA GLU A 86 -19.23 -19.63 23.76
C GLU A 86 -20.27 -18.54 23.99
N MET A 87 -21.53 -18.90 23.75
CA MET A 87 -22.68 -18.07 24.03
C MET A 87 -23.09 -18.18 25.51
N SER A 88 -23.39 -17.02 26.11
CA SER A 88 -24.05 -16.92 27.41
C SER A 88 -25.16 -15.87 27.34
N SER A 89 -26.22 -16.06 28.13
CA SER A 89 -27.33 -15.12 28.19
C SER A 89 -27.78 -14.89 29.63
N ASN A 90 -28.19 -13.66 29.89
CA ASN A 90 -29.07 -13.24 30.98
C ASN A 90 -30.34 -12.65 30.32
N ILE A 91 -31.38 -12.35 31.09
CA ILE A 91 -32.67 -11.80 30.62
C ILE A 91 -32.47 -10.62 29.67
N SER A 92 -31.64 -9.64 30.03
CA SER A 92 -31.44 -8.43 29.23
C SER A 92 -30.15 -8.41 28.41
N THR A 93 -29.29 -9.40 28.55
CA THR A 93 -27.93 -9.37 27.99
C THR A 93 -27.59 -10.71 27.36
N ILE A 94 -27.11 -10.68 26.13
CA ILE A 94 -26.53 -11.82 25.44
C ILE A 94 -25.04 -11.54 25.16
N SER A 95 -24.18 -12.52 25.40
CA SER A 95 -22.75 -12.42 25.15
C SER A 95 -22.25 -13.60 24.32
N LEU A 96 -21.25 -13.35 23.48
CA LEU A 96 -20.51 -14.36 22.73
C LEU A 96 -19.03 -14.19 23.00
N LYS A 97 -18.43 -15.17 23.66
CA LYS A 97 -16.98 -15.26 23.80
C LYS A 97 -16.42 -16.03 22.60
N ILE A 98 -15.43 -15.45 21.95
CA ILE A 98 -14.66 -16.07 20.86
C ILE A 98 -13.24 -16.24 21.38
N LYS A 99 -12.78 -17.48 21.44
CA LYS A 99 -11.45 -17.83 21.96
C LYS A 99 -10.40 -17.81 20.86
N GLN A 100 -9.17 -17.43 21.22
CA GLN A 100 -8.01 -17.50 20.33
C GLN A 100 -8.31 -16.95 18.93
N VAL A 101 -8.68 -15.67 18.91
CA VAL A 101 -9.19 -15.01 17.71
C VAL A 101 -8.13 -14.97 16.61
N ASP A 102 -8.51 -15.18 15.36
CA ASP A 102 -7.63 -15.09 14.19
C ASP A 102 -8.22 -14.15 13.13
N SER A 103 -7.45 -13.83 12.08
CA SER A 103 -7.90 -12.87 11.05
C SER A 103 -9.20 -13.29 10.37
N SER A 104 -9.46 -14.60 10.28
CA SER A 104 -10.69 -15.16 9.71
C SER A 104 -11.89 -14.99 10.61
N ASP A 105 -11.77 -14.51 11.84
CA ASP A 105 -12.89 -14.16 12.73
C ASP A 105 -13.36 -12.72 12.56
N SER A 106 -12.61 -11.87 11.84
CA SER A 106 -13.06 -10.50 11.54
C SER A 106 -14.39 -10.53 10.78
N GLY A 107 -15.25 -9.55 11.04
CA GLY A 107 -16.56 -9.44 10.39
C GLY A 107 -17.61 -8.78 11.26
N GLN A 108 -18.85 -8.80 10.77
CA GLN A 108 -19.99 -8.25 11.50
C GLN A 108 -20.72 -9.36 12.25
N TYR A 109 -20.96 -9.12 13.53
CA TYR A 109 -21.67 -10.04 14.41
C TYR A 109 -22.99 -9.41 14.82
N PHE A 110 -24.06 -10.14 14.58
CA PHE A 110 -25.42 -9.75 14.91
C PHE A 110 -25.85 -10.55 16.12
N CYS A 111 -26.32 -9.86 17.14
CA CYS A 111 -26.96 -10.46 18.30
C CYS A 111 -28.41 -10.03 18.32
N GLY A 112 -29.29 -10.81 18.92
CA GLY A 112 -30.65 -10.34 19.07
C GLY A 112 -31.54 -11.17 19.96
N PHE A 113 -32.74 -10.63 20.13
CA PHE A 113 -33.85 -11.16 20.90
C PHE A 113 -35.07 -11.22 20.00
N TYR A 114 -35.73 -12.38 19.97
CA TYR A 114 -37.01 -12.55 19.31
C TYR A 114 -38.11 -12.64 20.37
N GLU A 115 -38.83 -11.54 20.51
CA GLU A 115 -40.01 -11.39 21.38
C GLU A 115 -41.23 -11.24 20.48
N SER A 116 -41.87 -12.35 20.10
CA SER A 116 -42.95 -12.37 19.11
C SER A 116 -43.96 -11.21 19.30
N PRO A 117 -44.20 -10.37 18.27
CA PRO A 117 -43.71 -10.44 16.89
C PRO A 117 -42.43 -9.62 16.62
N ARG A 118 -41.81 -9.04 17.65
CA ARG A 118 -40.68 -8.12 17.54
C ARG A 118 -39.35 -8.88 17.43
N LEU A 119 -38.55 -8.46 16.46
CA LEU A 119 -37.14 -8.83 16.34
C LEU A 119 -36.30 -7.62 16.73
N LEU A 120 -35.46 -7.78 17.75
CA LEU A 120 -34.57 -6.72 18.19
C LEU A 120 -33.14 -7.22 18.06
N PHE A 121 -32.27 -6.44 17.42
CA PHE A 121 -30.89 -6.83 17.18
C PHE A 121 -29.92 -5.66 17.30
N SER A 122 -28.64 -5.98 17.49
CA SER A 122 -27.54 -5.03 17.41
C SER A 122 -26.38 -5.63 16.66
N VAL A 123 -25.52 -4.77 16.12
CA VAL A 123 -24.40 -5.16 15.26
C VAL A 123 -23.10 -4.73 15.92
N THR A 124 -22.14 -5.64 15.99
CA THR A 124 -20.77 -5.35 16.43
C THR A 124 -19.82 -5.71 15.30
N HIS A 125 -18.94 -4.79 14.94
CA HIS A 125 -17.88 -5.05 13.96
C HIS A 125 -16.61 -5.50 14.69
N LEU A 126 -16.24 -6.77 14.55
CA LEU A 126 -15.01 -7.31 15.12
C LEU A 126 -13.88 -7.17 14.10
N LYS A 127 -12.81 -6.49 14.48
CA LYS A 127 -11.61 -6.32 13.68
C LYS A 127 -10.43 -6.95 14.40
N VAL A 128 -9.83 -7.94 13.77
CA VAL A 128 -8.64 -8.61 14.29
C VAL A 128 -7.43 -7.96 13.66
N ALA A 129 -6.52 -7.43 14.48
CA ALA A 129 -5.30 -6.82 13.96
C ALA A 129 -4.51 -7.85 13.16
N GLU A 130 -4.05 -7.50 11.96
CA GLU A 130 -3.16 -8.39 11.24
C GLU A 130 -1.75 -8.29 11.80
N ASN A 131 -1.13 -9.43 12.11
CA ASN A 131 0.30 -9.48 12.45
C ASN A 131 1.21 -9.14 11.25
N SER A 132 0.65 -8.78 10.10
CA SER A 132 1.35 -8.42 8.87
C SER A 132 2.14 -7.10 8.98
N ASP A 133 1.91 -6.29 10.03
CA ASP A 133 2.66 -5.04 10.27
C ASP A 133 4.18 -5.25 10.30
N GLY A 134 4.66 -6.36 10.86
CA GLY A 134 6.10 -6.69 10.90
C GLY A 134 6.67 -7.04 9.53
N VAL A 135 5.96 -7.84 8.73
CA VAL A 135 6.39 -8.26 7.39
C VAL A 135 6.29 -7.11 6.40
N ALA A 136 5.22 -6.32 6.45
CA ALA A 136 5.03 -5.13 5.63
C ALA A 136 6.12 -4.08 5.90
N LYS A 137 6.46 -3.84 7.18
CA LYS A 137 7.58 -2.94 7.54
C LYS A 137 8.91 -3.43 6.97
N LEU A 138 9.21 -4.72 7.09
CA LEU A 138 10.44 -5.30 6.54
C LEU A 138 10.48 -5.15 5.01
N MET A 139 9.37 -5.42 4.32
CA MET A 139 9.26 -5.25 2.87
C MET A 139 9.45 -3.79 2.46
N CYS A 140 8.90 -2.83 3.21
CA CYS A 140 9.11 -1.41 2.98
C CYS A 140 10.58 -1.00 3.13
N PHE A 141 11.29 -1.50 4.14
CA PHE A 141 12.72 -1.22 4.31
C PHE A 141 13.56 -1.80 3.17
N ILE A 142 13.25 -3.03 2.74
CA ILE A 142 13.93 -3.67 1.62
C ILE A 142 13.70 -2.88 0.31
N LEU A 143 12.45 -2.53 0.02
CA LEU A 143 12.08 -1.70 -1.13
C LEU A 143 12.79 -0.35 -1.11
N ALA A 144 12.81 0.33 0.05
CA ALA A 144 13.50 1.61 0.21
C ALA A 144 15.02 1.51 0.02
N GLY A 145 15.64 0.42 0.51
CA GLY A 145 17.07 0.18 0.30
C GLY A 145 17.42 -0.03 -1.18
N PHE A 146 16.64 -0.86 -1.88
CA PHE A 146 16.84 -1.11 -3.30
C PHE A 146 16.61 0.14 -4.15
N THR A 147 15.60 0.96 -3.85
CA THR A 147 15.36 2.19 -4.61
C THR A 147 16.53 3.16 -4.45
N VAL A 148 17.04 3.38 -3.23
CA VAL A 148 18.20 4.25 -2.98
C VAL A 148 19.44 3.73 -3.71
N LEU A 149 19.71 2.43 -3.64
CA LEU A 149 20.85 1.82 -4.33
C LEU A 149 20.76 2.03 -5.85
N LEU A 150 19.58 1.80 -6.45
CA LEU A 150 19.35 2.02 -7.88
C LEU A 150 19.51 3.49 -8.26
N PHE A 151 19.00 4.43 -7.45
CA PHE A 151 19.19 5.86 -7.68
C PHE A 151 20.67 6.25 -7.68
N LEU A 152 21.47 5.73 -6.73
CA LEU A 152 22.92 5.98 -6.68
C LEU A 152 23.62 5.44 -7.94
N VAL A 153 23.32 4.20 -8.34
CA VAL A 153 23.90 3.59 -9.56
C VAL A 153 23.55 4.39 -10.81
N ILE A 154 22.31 4.88 -10.93
CA ILE A 154 21.88 5.70 -12.06
C ILE A 154 22.64 7.03 -12.08
N VAL A 155 22.82 7.69 -10.93
CA VAL A 155 23.59 8.95 -10.82
C VAL A 155 25.04 8.74 -11.20
N GLU A 156 25.68 7.67 -10.70
CA GLU A 156 27.06 7.32 -11.04
C GLU A 156 27.22 7.04 -12.54
N LEU A 157 26.28 6.30 -13.15
CA LEU A 157 26.28 6.03 -14.58
C LEU A 157 26.10 7.32 -15.40
N HIS A 158 25.18 8.20 -14.99
CA HIS A 158 24.97 9.49 -15.63
C HIS A 158 26.23 10.37 -15.54
N CYS A 159 26.85 10.43 -14.37
CA CYS A 159 28.08 11.16 -14.14
C CYS A 159 29.21 10.63 -15.03
N LEU A 160 29.39 9.30 -15.08
CA LEU A 160 30.40 8.66 -15.93
C LEU A 160 30.16 8.94 -17.41
N THR A 161 28.92 8.85 -17.89
CA THR A 161 28.59 9.16 -19.29
C THR A 161 28.83 10.62 -19.64
N PHE A 162 28.51 11.55 -18.73
CA PHE A 162 28.76 12.99 -18.90
C PHE A 162 30.26 13.33 -18.92
N ILE A 163 31.03 12.73 -18.02
CA ILE A 163 32.50 12.86 -17.99
C ILE A 163 33.09 12.29 -19.28
N CYS A 164 32.65 11.11 -19.72
CA CYS A 164 33.15 10.46 -20.93
C CYS A 164 32.85 11.29 -22.19
N PHE A 165 31.63 11.81 -22.31
CA PHE A 165 31.24 12.74 -23.39
C PHE A 165 32.11 14.00 -23.40
N SER A 166 32.36 14.58 -22.22
CA SER A 166 33.21 15.76 -22.09
C SER A 166 34.68 15.48 -22.47
N LEU A 167 35.23 14.32 -22.08
CA LEU A 167 36.58 13.91 -22.45
C LEU A 167 36.73 13.69 -23.96
N LEU A 168 35.69 13.11 -24.59
CA LEU A 168 35.67 12.81 -26.02
C LEU A 168 35.64 14.09 -26.88
N LEU A 169 34.94 15.13 -26.42
CA LEU A 169 34.98 16.47 -27.04
C LEU A 169 36.35 17.15 -26.90
N ASN A 170 37.05 16.94 -25.78
CA ASN A 170 38.38 17.51 -25.56
C ASN A 170 39.46 16.82 -26.42
N LEU A 171 39.41 15.49 -26.59
CA LEU A 171 40.34 14.77 -27.49
C LEU A 171 40.15 15.14 -28.96
N GLY A 172 38.91 15.41 -29.39
CA GLY A 172 38.61 15.87 -30.75
C GLY A 172 39.16 17.27 -31.07
N SER A 173 39.57 18.04 -30.06
CA SER A 173 40.15 19.37 -30.23
C SER A 173 41.68 19.36 -30.40
N ASP A 174 42.38 18.26 -30.08
CA ASP A 174 43.85 18.23 -30.02
C ASP A 174 44.52 17.54 -31.24
N ASP A 175 43.73 17.11 -32.23
CA ASP A 175 44.23 16.39 -33.42
C ASP A 175 44.69 17.31 -34.58
N GLN A 176 45.16 18.54 -34.27
CA GLN A 176 45.74 19.47 -35.25
C GLN A 176 47.27 19.60 -35.21
N ASN A 177 47.98 18.62 -34.67
CA ASN A 177 49.46 18.60 -34.69
C ASN A 177 50.03 17.29 -35.24
N TYR A 178 49.72 16.93 -36.49
CA TYR A 178 50.58 16.00 -37.23
C TYR A 178 51.63 16.80 -38.02
N ALA A 179 52.90 16.57 -37.68
CA ALA A 179 54.03 17.20 -38.35
C ALA A 179 54.12 16.74 -39.82
N THR A 180 54.13 17.70 -40.74
CA THR A 180 54.45 17.44 -42.15
C THR A 180 55.97 17.31 -42.30
N VAL A 181 56.45 16.14 -42.74
CA VAL A 181 57.87 15.88 -43.02
C VAL A 181 58.29 16.60 -44.30
N THR A 182 59.13 17.62 -44.20
CA THR A 182 59.75 18.27 -45.37
C THR A 182 61.08 17.60 -45.71
N PHE A 183 61.16 16.97 -46.88
CA PHE A 183 62.41 16.44 -47.43
C PHE A 183 63.23 17.57 -48.05
N ARG A 184 64.37 17.93 -47.44
CA ARG A 184 65.39 18.77 -48.09
C ARG A 184 66.14 17.95 -49.15
N PRO A 185 66.22 18.39 -50.42
CA PRO A 185 67.20 17.86 -51.36
C PRO A 185 68.56 18.52 -51.11
N LYS A 186 69.63 17.72 -51.06
CA LYS A 186 71.01 18.20 -50.88
C LYS A 186 71.79 18.12 -52.20
N VAL A 187 72.41 19.25 -52.55
CA VAL A 187 73.65 19.46 -53.35
C VAL A 187 73.57 19.43 -54.89
N ARG A 188 73.90 20.58 -55.52
CA ARG A 188 74.99 20.66 -56.50
C ARG A 188 75.63 22.05 -56.59
N ARG A 189 76.94 22.06 -56.40
CA ARG A 189 77.92 23.14 -56.52
C ARG A 189 78.13 23.50 -58.00
N ARG A 190 78.13 24.78 -58.36
CA ARG A 190 78.92 25.36 -59.47
C ARG A 190 79.11 26.86 -59.24
N GLU A 191 80.38 27.23 -59.35
CA GLU A 191 80.99 28.54 -59.26
C GLU A 191 81.10 29.11 -60.68
N GLN A 192 80.71 30.37 -60.93
CA GLN A 192 81.23 31.17 -62.06
C GLN A 192 80.88 32.67 -61.93
N GLU A 193 81.91 33.45 -61.55
CA GLU A 193 82.37 34.75 -62.06
C GLU A 193 81.44 35.85 -62.65
N THR A 194 81.64 37.05 -62.07
CA THR A 194 81.79 38.41 -62.65
C THR A 194 80.94 38.88 -63.85
N ASN A 195 80.25 40.02 -63.68
CA ASN A 195 80.64 41.27 -64.36
C ASN A 195 79.88 42.51 -63.86
N VAL A 196 80.66 43.57 -63.73
CA VAL A 196 80.26 44.96 -63.45
C VAL A 196 79.65 45.56 -64.73
N ILE A 197 78.54 46.28 -64.62
CA ILE A 197 78.04 47.12 -65.72
C ILE A 197 78.05 48.57 -65.26
N TYR A 198 79.04 49.32 -65.74
CA TYR A 198 79.02 50.78 -65.80
C TYR A 198 78.11 51.20 -66.96
N ALA A 199 77.24 52.18 -66.71
CA ALA A 199 76.49 52.88 -67.74
C ALA A 199 77.24 54.16 -68.16
N ALA A 200 77.56 54.24 -69.45
CA ALA A 200 77.88 55.41 -70.27
C ALA A 200 77.34 55.03 -71.67
N THR A 201 76.74 55.84 -72.53
CA THR A 201 76.73 57.28 -72.88
C THR A 201 75.55 57.39 -73.89
N ARG A 202 74.85 58.50 -74.13
CA ARG A 202 75.27 59.73 -74.81
C ARG A 202 74.03 60.62 -74.93
#